data_AF-A0A375A8G3-F1
#
_entry.id   AF-A0A375A8G3-F1
#
_cell.length_a   1.000
_cell.length_b   1.000
_cell.length_c   1.000
_cell.angle_alpha   90.00
_cell.angle_beta   90.00
_cell.angle_gamma   90.00
#
_symmetry.space_group_name_H-M   'P 1'
#
loop_
_entity.id
_entity.type
_entity.pdbx_description
1 polymer ?
#
loop_
_entity_poly.entity_id
_entity_poly.type
_entity_poly.pdbx_seq_one_letter_code
_entity_poly.pdbx_strand_id
1 'polypeptide(L)' 'MHDQLPTLNATLSVPPDFTGRVLVYVENGIATSDRRLFDDEHVACLDAFLELARQAGWQVAPAGEPQ' A
#
# COMPACT_ATOMS: atom_id res chain seq x y z
N MET A 1 -14.95 -27.05 14.21
CA MET A 1 -13.63 -26.47 13.90
C MET A 1 -13.84 -24.97 13.87
N HIS A 2 -13.29 -24.21 14.80
CA HIS A 2 -13.34 -22.75 14.72
C HIS A 2 -12.22 -22.34 13.75
N ASP A 3 -12.58 -22.01 12.51
CA ASP A 3 -11.67 -21.34 11.58
C ASP A 3 -11.43 -19.92 12.11
N GLN A 4 -10.49 -19.79 13.05
CA GLN A 4 -9.95 -18.48 13.36
C GLN A 4 -9.11 -18.05 12.16
N LEU A 5 -9.59 -17.02 11.46
CA LEU A 5 -8.82 -16.34 10.43
C LEU A 5 -7.47 -15.92 11.03
N PRO A 6 -6.36 -16.07 10.30
CA PRO A 6 -5.05 -15.68 10.79
C PRO A 6 -5.05 -14.19 11.11
N THR A 7 -4.81 -13.87 12.39
CA THR A 7 -4.72 -12.48 12.87
C THR A 7 -3.25 -12.05 12.92
N LEU A 8 -2.96 -10.86 12.39
CA LEU A 8 -1.68 -10.19 12.57
C LEU A 8 -1.81 -9.12 13.66
N ASN A 9 -0.95 -9.16 14.66
CA ASN A 9 -0.78 -8.05 15.60
C ASN A 9 0.26 -7.08 15.04
N ALA A 10 -0.08 -5.80 14.94
CA ALA A 10 0.84 -4.75 14.51
C ALA A 10 0.89 -3.65 15.57
N THR A 11 2.10 -3.22 15.94
CA THR A 11 2.32 -2.02 16.74
C THR A 11 2.53 -0.86 15.78
N LEU A 12 1.69 0.17 15.88
CA LEU A 12 1.74 1.34 15.00
C LEU A 12 2.35 2.53 15.74
N SER A 13 3.24 3.27 15.07
CA SER A 13 3.94 4.40 15.66
C SER A 13 3.21 5.71 15.33
N VAL A 14 2.04 5.92 15.95
CA VAL A 14 1.18 7.09 15.69
C VAL A 14 1.00 7.99 16.93
N PRO A 15 0.81 9.32 16.75
CA PRO A 15 0.46 10.22 17.86
C PRO A 15 -0.87 9.83 18.56
N PRO A 16 -1.06 10.18 19.84
CA PRO A 16 -2.28 9.84 20.59
C PRO A 16 -3.60 10.38 20.00
N ASP A 17 -3.53 11.48 19.23
CA ASP A 17 -4.65 12.14 18.57
C ASP A 17 -4.79 11.77 17.09
N PHE A 18 -4.03 10.78 16.63
CA PHE A 18 -4.03 10.38 15.22
C PHE A 18 -5.40 9.88 14.76
N THR A 19 -5.90 10.46 13.67
CA THR A 19 -7.03 9.95 12.89
C THR A 19 -6.61 9.87 11.43
N GLY A 20 -6.81 8.71 10.80
CA GLY A 20 -6.47 8.51 9.39
C GLY A 20 -6.22 7.06 9.05
N ARG A 21 -5.45 6.83 7.98
CA ARG A 21 -5.07 5.51 7.48
C ARG A 21 -3.59 5.27 7.71
N VAL A 22 -3.24 4.02 7.98
CA VAL A 22 -1.85 3.56 8.14
C VAL A 22 -1.61 2.43 7.16
N LEU A 23 -0.52 2.54 6.39
CA LEU A 23 -0.03 1.48 5.55
C LEU A 23 1.01 0.68 6.34
N VAL A 24 0.83 -0.64 6.40
CA VAL A 24 1.72 -1.57 7.12
C VAL A 24 2.39 -2.49 6.12
N TYR A 25 3.71 -2.61 6.21
CA TYR A 25 4.47 -3.62 5.47
C TYR A 25 4.61 -4.89 6.31
N VAL A 26 4.30 -6.04 5.71
CA VAL A 26 4.27 -7.34 6.40
C VAL A 26 5.16 -8.32 5.67
N GLU A 27 6.11 -8.90 6.38
CA GLU A 27 6.98 -9.95 5.87
C GLU A 27 6.85 -11.18 6.77
N ASN A 28 6.57 -12.34 6.16
CA ASN A 28 6.44 -13.62 6.89
C ASN A 28 5.47 -13.57 8.09
N GLY A 29 4.38 -12.80 7.96
CA GLY A 29 3.39 -12.64 9.03
C GLY A 29 3.85 -11.74 10.18
N ILE A 30 4.87 -10.90 9.97
CA ILE A 30 5.37 -9.92 10.94
C ILE A 30 5.29 -8.53 10.32
N ALA A 31 4.67 -7.58 11.01
CA ALA A 31 4.70 -6.18 10.61
C ALA A 31 6.13 -5.63 10.77
N THR A 32 6.76 -5.18 9.69
CA THR A 32 8.15 -4.72 9.68
C THR A 32 8.29 -3.20 9.67
N SER A 33 7.29 -2.49 9.15
CA SER A 33 7.23 -1.02 9.14
C SER A 33 5.81 -0.52 8.96
N ASP A 34 5.59 0.72 9.40
CA ASP A 34 4.32 1.43 9.23
C ASP A 34 4.55 2.89 8.83
N ARG A 35 3.58 3.46 8.10
CA ARG A 35 3.53 4.90 7.82
C ARG A 35 2.10 5.38 7.67
N ARG A 36 1.87 6.68 7.89
CA ARG A 36 0.60 7.32 7.50
C ARG A 36 0.40 7.17 5.98
N LEU A 37 -0.81 6.81 5.60
CA LEU A 37 -1.31 6.87 4.22
C LEU A 37 -2.08 8.19 4.04
N PHE A 38 -1.62 9.04 3.13
CA PHE A 38 -2.22 10.34 2.86
C PHE A 38 -3.48 10.22 1.99
N ASP A 39 -4.29 11.29 1.98
CA ASP A 39 -5.61 11.30 1.33
C ASP A 39 -5.55 11.32 -0.20
N ASP A 40 -4.44 11.77 -0.74
CA ASP A 40 -4.10 11.77 -2.16
C ASP A 40 -3.32 10.52 -2.60
N GLU A 41 -3.03 9.59 -1.69
CA GLU A 41 -2.32 8.35 -2.03
C GLU A 41 -3.27 7.21 -2.38
N HIS A 42 -2.91 6.48 -3.45
CA HIS A 42 -3.55 5.24 -3.85
C HIS A 42 -2.54 4.09 -3.77
N VAL A 43 -2.87 3.03 -3.03
CA VAL A 43 -2.02 1.84 -2.90
C VAL A 43 -2.49 0.79 -3.90
N ALA A 44 -1.65 0.51 -4.90
CA ALA A 44 -1.98 -0.37 -6.00
C ALA A 44 -0.71 -1.08 -6.50
N CYS A 45 -0.88 -2.25 -7.14
CA CYS A 45 0.19 -2.85 -7.92
C CYS A 45 0.42 -2.06 -9.22
N LEU A 46 1.51 -2.37 -9.92
CA LEU A 46 1.85 -1.74 -11.20
C LEU A 46 0.73 -1.91 -12.23
N ASP A 47 0.12 -3.08 -12.33
CA ASP A 47 -0.95 -3.35 -13.30
C ASP A 47 -2.17 -2.45 -13.05
N ALA A 48 -2.57 -2.32 -11.78
CA ALA A 48 -3.67 -1.43 -11.39
C ALA A 48 -3.32 0.05 -11.67
N PHE A 49 -2.08 0.47 -11.42
CA PHE A 49 -1.61 1.80 -11.82
C PHE A 49 -1.72 2.03 -13.34
N LEU A 50 -1.27 1.07 -14.16
CA LEU A 50 -1.33 1.17 -15.62
C LEU A 50 -2.77 1.22 -16.13
N GLU A 51 -3.67 0.43 -15.53
CA GLU A 51 -5.09 0.47 -15.87
C GLU A 51 -5.72 1.84 -15.55
N LEU A 52 -5.45 2.38 -14.37
CA LEU A 52 -5.94 3.71 -13.97
C LEU A 52 -5.41 4.81 -14.89
N ALA A 53 -4.13 4.76 -15.26
CA ALA A 53 -3.54 5.70 -16.20
C ALA A 53 -4.26 5.65 -17.56
N ARG A 54 -4.51 4.45 -18.09
CA ARG A 54 -5.25 4.26 -19.35
C ARG A 54 -6.68 4.79 -19.26
N GLN A 55 -7.40 4.52 -18.17
CA GLN A 55 -8.75 5.03 -17.95
C GLN A 55 -8.80 6.57 -17.89
N ALA A 56 -7.76 7.20 -17.37
CA ALA A 56 -7.60 8.64 -17.33
C ALA A 56 -7.05 9.23 -18.66
N GLY A 57 -6.87 8.42 -19.71
CA GLY A 57 -6.40 8.87 -21.02
C GLY A 57 -4.89 9.05 -21.14
N TRP A 58 -4.12 8.56 -20.16
CA TRP A 58 -2.66 8.59 -20.17
C TRP A 58 -2.07 7.33 -20.82
N GLN A 59 -0.92 7.50 -21.46
CA GLN A 59 -0.06 6.39 -21.90
C GLN A 59 1.23 6.42 -21.08
N VAL A 60 1.51 5.32 -20.39
CA VAL A 60 2.74 5.12 -19.63
C VAL A 60 3.62 4.16 -20.43
N ALA A 61 4.85 4.57 -20.71
CA ALA A 61 5.87 3.74 -21.34
C ALA A 61 7.15 3.79 -20.49
N PRO A 62 7.99 2.75 -20.51
CA PRO A 62 9.33 2.84 -19.96
C PRO A 62 10.06 4.04 -20.59
N ALA A 63 10.75 4.83 -19.77
CA ALA A 63 11.81 5.68 -20.32
C ALA A 63 12.80 4.71 -20.99
N GLY A 64 13.11 4.91 -22.27
CA GLY A 64 13.94 3.98 -23.05
C GLY A 64 15.23 3.57 -22.32
N GLU A 65 15.80 2.43 -22.71
CA GLU A 65 17.02 1.90 -22.07
C GLU A 65 18.13 2.97 -21.99
N PRO A 66 18.90 3.04 -20.88
CA PRO A 66 20.16 3.74 -20.91
C PRO A 66 21.05 3.06 -21.97
N GLN A 67 21.43 3.82 -22.98
CA GLN A 67 22.43 3.45 -23.99
C GLN A 67 23.78 3.11 -23.34
#